data_AF-A0A3M1CLQ6-F1
#
_entry.id   AF-A0A3M1CLQ6-F1
#
_cell.length_a   1.000
_cell.length_b   1.000
_cell.length_c   1.000
_cell.angle_alpha   90.00
_cell.angle_beta   90.00
_cell.angle_gamma   90.00
#
_symmetry.space_group_name_H-M   'P 1'
#
loop_
_entity.id
_entity.type
_entity.pdbx_description
1 polymer ?
#
loop_
_entity_poly.entity_id
_entity_poly.type
_entity_poly.pdbx_seq_one_letter_code
_entity_poly.pdbx_strand_id
1 'polypeptide(L)'
;MVLSAIKLLVTRGLRWHRIKLAYLRGMRPDELEQLVRLCWCEVLQHHVYVSAVEDINGLRRMGYRQVLLSGTIYPLAKVLADELLLPDIIAAEPEIIDHRYTGSLIRPHPHGKWKVRYAEAWLEAKGLDWSTVTAVADHRDDYPLLERAARAVVVCPQQGVSSARVRKGWVSVSPLQRGRLSEVLAGADKP
;
A
#
# COMPACT_ATOMS: atom_id res chain seq x y z
N MET A 1 14.95 2.88 -0.80
CA MET A 1 13.89 1.88 -1.03
C MET A 1 12.54 2.45 -0.62
N VAL A 2 11.46 2.27 -1.41
CA VAL A 2 10.13 2.82 -1.07
C VAL A 2 9.17 1.69 -0.65
N LEU A 3 8.75 1.70 0.61
CA LEU A 3 7.56 0.97 1.06
C LEU A 3 6.35 1.84 0.72
N SER A 4 5.79 1.66 -0.47
CA SER A 4 4.60 2.37 -0.87
C SER A 4 3.38 1.63 -0.31
N ALA A 5 2.84 2.13 0.81
CA ALA A 5 1.47 1.85 1.18
C ALA A 5 0.56 2.71 0.27
N ILE A 6 0.51 2.37 -1.01
CA ILE A 6 -0.46 2.92 -1.94
C ILE A 6 -1.82 2.33 -1.56
N LYS A 7 -2.51 3.04 -0.69
CA LYS A 7 -3.96 2.95 -0.53
C LYS A 7 -4.60 4.06 -1.37
N LEU A 8 -4.07 4.33 -2.56
CA LEU A 8 -4.68 5.30 -3.46
C LEU A 8 -6.02 4.73 -3.95
N LEU A 9 -7.08 5.31 -3.37
CA LEU A 9 -8.39 5.56 -3.97
C LEU A 9 -9.43 4.44 -3.96
N VAL A 10 -9.82 4.07 -2.74
CA VAL A 10 -11.25 3.92 -2.47
C VAL A 10 -11.59 4.79 -1.27
N THR A 11 -12.00 6.03 -1.52
CA THR A 11 -12.52 6.95 -0.50
C THR A 11 -13.94 6.54 -0.09
N ARG A 12 -14.12 5.35 0.48
CA ARG A 12 -15.19 5.03 1.44
C ARG A 12 -14.70 3.94 2.40
N GLY A 13 -14.56 4.33 3.67
CA GLY A 13 -13.95 3.50 4.71
C GLY A 13 -14.78 2.25 5.02
N LEU A 14 -14.21 1.08 4.76
CA LEU A 14 -14.62 -0.17 5.40
C LEU A 14 -13.85 -0.31 6.73
N ARG A 15 -14.40 0.28 7.80
CA ARG A 15 -13.93 0.12 9.19
C ARG A 15 -14.58 -1.12 9.81
N TRP A 16 -14.01 -2.32 9.74
CA TRP A 16 -14.68 -3.49 10.35
C TRP A 16 -13.70 -4.46 11.05
N HIS A 17 -14.02 -4.80 12.31
CA HIS A 17 -13.18 -5.56 13.24
C HIS A 17 -13.47 -7.08 13.17
N ARG A 18 -12.38 -7.85 13.32
CA ARG A 18 -12.27 -9.29 13.70
C ARG A 18 -12.98 -10.38 12.88
N ILE A 19 -13.91 -10.09 11.96
CA ILE A 19 -14.34 -11.03 10.92
C ILE A 19 -14.30 -10.32 9.57
N LYS A 20 -13.09 -10.15 9.01
CA LYS A 20 -12.89 -9.25 7.86
C LYS A 20 -13.38 -9.82 6.53
N LEU A 21 -13.53 -11.14 6.40
CA LEU A 21 -13.79 -11.80 5.13
C LEU A 21 -14.95 -12.81 5.18
N ALA A 22 -15.90 -12.68 6.13
CA ALA A 22 -17.06 -13.59 6.20
C ALA A 22 -17.81 -13.72 4.87
N TYR A 23 -17.86 -12.63 4.10
CA TYR A 23 -18.50 -12.57 2.79
C TYR A 23 -17.80 -13.43 1.71
N LEU A 24 -16.57 -13.88 1.95
CA LEU A 24 -15.86 -14.82 1.07
C LEU A 24 -16.14 -16.28 1.44
N ARG A 25 -16.71 -16.58 2.63
CA ARG A 25 -16.79 -17.95 3.13
C ARG A 25 -17.53 -18.87 2.15
N GLY A 26 -16.90 -19.97 1.78
CA GLY A 26 -17.44 -20.99 0.86
C GLY A 26 -17.27 -20.66 -0.62
N MET A 27 -16.92 -19.42 -0.96
CA MET A 27 -16.62 -18.99 -2.34
C MET A 27 -15.38 -19.72 -2.85
N ARG A 28 -15.40 -20.11 -4.13
CA ARG A 28 -14.23 -20.67 -4.82
C ARG A 28 -13.31 -19.54 -5.31
N PRO A 29 -12.00 -19.81 -5.48
CA PRO A 29 -11.06 -18.84 -6.02
C PRO A 29 -11.46 -18.24 -7.39
N ASP A 30 -12.01 -19.04 -8.30
CA ASP A 30 -12.46 -18.59 -9.63
C ASP A 30 -13.62 -17.58 -9.54
N GLU A 31 -14.53 -17.78 -8.59
CA GLU A 31 -15.65 -16.87 -8.34
C GLU A 31 -15.15 -15.51 -7.83
N LEU A 32 -14.20 -15.52 -6.89
CA LEU A 32 -13.61 -14.27 -6.40
C LEU A 32 -12.79 -13.56 -7.47
N GLU A 33 -12.05 -14.31 -8.30
CA GLU A 33 -11.27 -13.74 -9.39
C GLU A 33 -12.17 -12.97 -10.38
N GLN A 34 -13.32 -13.52 -10.74
CA GLN A 34 -14.30 -12.83 -11.59
C GLN A 34 -14.81 -11.54 -10.94
N LEU A 35 -15.17 -11.59 -9.65
CA LEU A 35 -15.62 -10.39 -8.91
C LEU A 35 -14.52 -9.33 -8.81
N VAL A 36 -13.27 -9.74 -8.60
CA VAL A 36 -12.12 -8.85 -8.55
C VAL A 36 -11.89 -8.17 -9.91
N ARG A 37 -11.96 -8.94 -11.00
CA ARG A 37 -11.85 -8.39 -12.37
C ARG A 37 -12.94 -7.37 -12.66
N LEU A 38 -14.19 -7.68 -12.33
CA LEU A 38 -15.30 -6.73 -12.49
C LEU A 38 -15.10 -5.47 -11.64
N CYS A 39 -14.76 -5.63 -10.37
CA CYS A 39 -14.49 -4.51 -9.47
C CYS A 39 -13.35 -3.61 -9.98
N TRP A 40 -12.29 -4.22 -10.51
CA TRP A 40 -11.19 -3.47 -11.11
C TRP A 40 -11.64 -2.68 -12.33
N CYS A 41 -12.22 -3.36 -13.33
CA CYS A 41 -12.57 -2.75 -14.60
C CYS A 41 -13.70 -1.71 -14.48
N GLU A 42 -14.71 -1.97 -13.66
CA GLU A 42 -15.88 -1.09 -13.59
C GLU A 42 -15.67 0.07 -12.63
N VAL A 43 -14.86 -0.10 -11.58
CA VAL A 43 -14.76 0.87 -10.48
C VAL A 43 -13.34 1.39 -10.30
N LEU A 44 -12.39 0.51 -10.00
CA LEU A 44 -11.12 0.95 -9.42
C LEU A 44 -10.14 1.55 -10.42
N GLN A 45 -10.09 1.05 -11.65
CA GLN A 45 -9.13 1.58 -12.64
C GLN A 45 -9.36 3.08 -12.92
N HIS A 46 -10.61 3.54 -12.90
CA HIS A 46 -10.99 4.94 -13.10
C HIS A 46 -10.65 5.83 -11.91
N HIS A 47 -10.18 5.24 -10.82
CA HIS A 47 -9.81 5.94 -9.60
C HIS A 47 -8.31 5.96 -9.38
N VAL A 48 -7.49 5.38 -10.26
CA VAL A 48 -6.03 5.49 -10.15
C VAL A 48 -5.59 6.88 -10.64
N TYR A 49 -4.96 7.67 -9.77
CA TYR A 49 -4.38 8.95 -10.21
C TYR A 49 -3.18 8.74 -11.13
N VAL A 50 -3.20 9.42 -12.28
CA VAL A 50 -2.08 9.44 -13.24
C VAL A 50 -0.76 9.88 -12.58
N SER A 51 -0.82 10.87 -11.69
CA SER A 51 0.34 11.34 -10.91
C SER A 51 0.99 10.23 -10.08
N ALA A 52 0.20 9.35 -9.47
CA ALA A 52 0.72 8.23 -8.70
C ALA A 52 1.46 7.24 -9.58
N VAL A 53 0.95 6.97 -10.80
CA VAL A 53 1.63 6.14 -11.80
C VAL A 53 2.95 6.77 -12.22
N GLU A 54 2.95 8.07 -12.52
CA GLU A 54 4.16 8.83 -12.87
C GLU A 54 5.20 8.80 -11.75
N ASP A 55 4.79 9.00 -10.51
CA ASP A 55 5.66 8.97 -9.33
C ASP A 55 6.27 7.58 -9.10
N ILE A 56 5.48 6.52 -9.22
CA ILE A 56 5.96 5.12 -9.14
C ILE A 56 7.00 4.87 -10.24
N ASN A 57 6.71 5.29 -11.48
CA ASN A 57 7.62 5.14 -12.60
C ASN A 57 8.90 5.97 -12.42
N GLY A 58 8.79 7.19 -11.86
CA GLY A 58 9.92 8.04 -11.51
C GLY A 58 10.84 7.37 -10.49
N LEU A 59 10.27 6.87 -9.40
CA LEU A 59 11.02 6.17 -8.36
C LEU A 59 11.70 4.91 -8.89
N ARG A 60 11.03 4.16 -9.78
CA ARG A 60 11.65 3.01 -10.45
C ARG A 60 12.86 3.41 -11.27
N ARG A 61 12.75 4.47 -12.08
CA ARG A 61 13.88 5.01 -12.88
C ARG A 61 15.03 5.50 -12.02
N MET A 62 14.76 5.97 -10.81
CA MET A 62 15.77 6.38 -9.83
C MET A 62 16.47 5.19 -9.13
N GLY A 63 16.03 3.95 -9.39
CA GLY A 63 16.61 2.73 -8.82
C GLY A 63 15.96 2.28 -7.50
N TYR A 64 14.82 2.84 -7.10
CA TYR A 64 14.14 2.39 -5.89
C TYR A 64 13.52 1.01 -6.11
N ARG A 65 13.85 0.07 -5.22
CA ARG A 65 13.02 -1.11 -5.00
C ARG A 65 11.69 -0.69 -4.38
N GLN A 66 10.60 -1.24 -4.89
CA GLN A 66 9.22 -0.88 -4.54
C GLN A 66 8.44 -2.12 -4.11
N VAL A 67 7.63 -1.97 -3.06
CA VAL A 67 6.70 -3.01 -2.59
C VAL A 67 5.37 -2.37 -2.24
N LEU A 68 4.28 -3.03 -2.64
CA LEU A 68 2.93 -2.66 -2.26
C LEU A 68 2.59 -3.26 -0.90
N LEU A 69 2.46 -2.44 0.14
CA LEU A 69 2.08 -2.88 1.49
C LEU A 69 0.66 -2.41 1.84
N SER A 70 -0.32 -3.30 1.67
CA SER A 70 -1.74 -2.95 1.73
C SER A 70 -2.55 -3.85 2.67
N GLY A 71 -3.62 -3.28 3.21
CA GLY A 71 -4.65 -4.05 3.92
C GLY A 71 -5.69 -4.68 2.99
N THR A 72 -5.69 -4.34 1.70
CA THR A 72 -6.55 -4.93 0.68
C THR A 72 -6.30 -6.43 0.57
N ILE A 73 -7.32 -7.22 0.21
CA ILE A 73 -7.15 -8.66 -0.02
C ILE A 73 -6.18 -8.92 -1.17
N TYR A 74 -5.35 -9.96 -1.05
CA TYR A 74 -4.29 -10.27 -2.00
C TYR A 74 -4.78 -10.36 -3.45
N PRO A 75 -5.89 -11.04 -3.79
CA PRO A 75 -6.37 -11.10 -5.17
C PRO A 75 -6.58 -9.72 -5.81
N LEU A 76 -7.15 -8.78 -5.06
CA LEU A 76 -7.39 -7.42 -5.55
C LEU A 76 -6.13 -6.55 -5.53
N ALA A 77 -5.31 -6.67 -4.48
CA ALA A 77 -4.03 -5.96 -4.38
C ALA A 77 -3.07 -6.38 -5.51
N LYS A 78 -3.13 -7.66 -5.93
CA LYS A 78 -2.36 -8.19 -7.04
C LYS A 78 -2.69 -7.52 -8.36
N VAL A 79 -3.98 -7.34 -8.68
CA VAL A 79 -4.37 -6.62 -9.91
C VAL A 79 -3.77 -5.22 -9.94
N LEU A 80 -3.91 -4.45 -8.84
CA LEU A 80 -3.31 -3.12 -8.74
C LEU A 80 -1.78 -3.15 -8.89
N ALA A 81 -1.11 -4.12 -8.27
CA ALA A 81 0.34 -4.24 -8.35
C ALA A 81 0.82 -4.61 -9.76
N ASP A 82 0.12 -5.50 -10.46
CA ASP A 82 0.43 -5.89 -11.83
C ASP A 82 0.30 -4.68 -12.77
N GLU A 83 -0.79 -3.91 -12.63
CA GLU A 83 -1.05 -2.68 -13.41
C GLU A 83 0.00 -1.59 -13.16
N LEU A 84 0.51 -1.49 -11.93
CA LEU A 84 1.54 -0.53 -11.54
C LEU A 84 2.97 -1.06 -11.72
N LEU A 85 3.14 -2.31 -12.18
CA LEU A 85 4.42 -3.01 -12.30
C LEU A 85 5.23 -2.98 -10.98
N LEU A 86 4.55 -3.30 -9.87
CA LEU A 86 5.16 -3.40 -8.55
C LEU A 86 5.62 -4.85 -8.30
N PRO A 87 6.92 -5.10 -8.09
CA PRO A 87 7.47 -6.46 -8.10
C PRO A 87 7.15 -7.27 -6.83
N ASP A 88 6.95 -6.59 -5.71
CA ASP A 88 6.70 -7.21 -4.42
C ASP A 88 5.35 -6.73 -3.86
N ILE A 89 4.58 -7.65 -3.26
CA ILE A 89 3.25 -7.37 -2.69
C ILE A 89 3.17 -7.99 -1.30
N ILE A 90 2.70 -7.20 -0.34
CA ILE A 90 2.36 -7.61 1.01
C ILE A 90 0.93 -7.16 1.28
N ALA A 91 0.00 -8.10 1.22
CA ALA A 91 -1.45 -7.84 1.28
C ALA A 91 -2.14 -8.74 2.31
N ALA A 92 -3.43 -8.52 2.55
CA ALA A 92 -4.23 -9.39 3.40
C ALA A 92 -4.53 -10.69 2.63
N GLU A 93 -4.04 -11.83 3.08
CA GLU A 93 -4.13 -13.10 2.35
C GLU A 93 -5.31 -13.94 2.89
N PRO A 94 -6.42 -14.07 2.15
CA PRO A 94 -7.56 -14.90 2.56
C PRO A 94 -7.16 -16.38 2.59
N GLU A 95 -7.57 -17.09 3.63
CA GLU A 95 -7.29 -18.52 3.78
C GLU A 95 -8.21 -19.36 2.88
N ILE A 96 -7.61 -20.37 2.23
CA ILE A 96 -8.29 -21.34 1.39
C ILE A 96 -8.04 -22.73 1.98
N ILE A 97 -9.11 -23.49 2.20
CA ILE A 97 -9.08 -24.91 2.57
C ILE A 97 -10.07 -25.63 1.65
N ASP A 98 -9.70 -26.81 1.14
CA ASP A 98 -10.53 -27.61 0.22
C ASP A 98 -11.07 -26.79 -0.96
N HIS A 99 -10.18 -25.98 -1.57
CA HIS A 99 -10.49 -25.08 -2.70
C HIS A 99 -11.59 -24.05 -2.43
N ARG A 100 -11.85 -23.70 -1.16
CA ARG A 100 -12.83 -22.68 -0.77
C ARG A 100 -12.27 -21.73 0.26
N TYR A 101 -12.67 -20.47 0.18
CA TYR A 101 -12.31 -19.49 1.19
C TYR A 101 -12.97 -19.81 2.52
N THR A 102 -12.21 -19.76 3.61
CA THR A 102 -12.73 -20.02 4.96
C THR A 102 -13.44 -18.81 5.57
N GLY A 103 -13.19 -17.62 5.01
CA GLY A 103 -13.60 -16.33 5.56
C GLY A 103 -12.60 -15.75 6.57
N SER A 104 -11.47 -16.43 6.78
CA SER A 104 -10.35 -16.01 7.63
C SER A 104 -9.16 -15.53 6.80
N LEU A 105 -8.16 -14.95 7.47
CA LEU A 105 -6.87 -14.64 6.88
C LEU A 105 -5.83 -15.65 7.36
N ILE A 106 -4.86 -16.01 6.51
CA ILE A 106 -3.77 -16.94 6.89
C ILE A 106 -2.86 -16.34 7.98
N ARG A 107 -2.83 -15.00 8.07
CA ARG A 107 -2.02 -14.25 9.03
C ARG A 107 -2.74 -12.95 9.41
N PRO A 108 -2.32 -12.27 10.48
CA PRO A 108 -2.94 -11.02 10.90
C PRO A 108 -3.06 -9.99 9.76
N HIS A 109 -4.14 -9.23 9.75
CA HIS A 109 -4.36 -8.27 8.68
C HIS A 109 -3.27 -7.18 8.66
N PRO A 110 -2.69 -6.80 7.50
CA PRO A 110 -1.70 -5.73 7.38
C PRO A 110 -2.29 -4.35 7.73
N HIS A 111 -2.31 -4.04 9.02
CA HIS A 111 -2.88 -2.81 9.57
C HIS A 111 -2.07 -2.36 10.80
N GLY A 112 -1.79 -1.06 10.89
CA GLY A 112 -1.03 -0.49 12.01
C GLY A 112 0.31 -1.19 12.19
N LYS A 113 0.58 -1.66 13.41
CA LYS A 113 1.81 -2.37 13.77
C LYS A 113 2.10 -3.62 12.92
N TRP A 114 1.08 -4.26 12.35
CA TRP A 114 1.31 -5.43 11.49
C TRP A 114 1.97 -5.07 10.17
N LYS A 115 1.69 -3.86 9.63
CA LYS A 115 2.44 -3.36 8.47
C LYS A 115 3.91 -3.18 8.78
N VAL A 116 4.26 -2.68 9.97
CA VAL A 116 5.66 -2.56 10.42
C VAL A 116 6.32 -3.93 10.46
N ARG A 117 5.68 -4.93 11.08
CA ARG A 117 6.22 -6.29 11.17
C ARG A 117 6.42 -6.96 9.81
N TYR A 118 5.48 -6.77 8.88
CA TYR A 118 5.62 -7.35 7.55
C TYR A 118 6.66 -6.64 6.69
N ALA A 119 6.80 -5.33 6.86
CA ALA A 119 7.92 -4.59 6.29
C ALA A 119 9.25 -5.12 6.85
N GLU A 120 9.40 -5.25 8.18
CA GLU A 120 10.58 -5.84 8.84
C GLU A 120 10.98 -7.18 8.23
N ALA A 121 10.06 -8.15 8.19
CA ALA A 121 10.34 -9.47 7.63
C ALA A 121 10.75 -9.41 6.14
N TRP A 122 10.14 -8.51 5.35
CA TRP A 122 10.50 -8.35 3.95
C TRP A 122 11.86 -7.66 3.78
N LEU A 123 12.20 -6.68 4.62
CA LEU A 123 13.51 -6.02 4.64
C LEU A 123 14.62 -7.03 4.98
N GLU A 124 14.44 -7.80 6.05
CA GLU A 124 15.36 -8.86 6.48
C GLU A 124 15.62 -9.88 5.37
N ALA A 125 14.56 -10.35 4.72
CA ALA A 125 14.66 -11.31 3.60
C ALA A 125 15.43 -10.74 2.38
N LYS A 126 15.57 -9.42 2.27
CA LYS A 126 16.34 -8.77 1.19
C LYS A 126 17.70 -8.24 1.66
N GLY A 127 18.07 -8.43 2.92
CA GLY A 127 19.32 -7.90 3.50
C GLY A 127 19.32 -6.37 3.59
N LEU A 128 18.16 -5.76 3.86
CA LEU A 128 17.97 -4.31 3.91
C LEU A 128 17.52 -3.89 5.31
N ASP A 129 17.68 -2.61 5.62
CA ASP A 129 17.25 -2.04 6.89
C ASP A 129 16.41 -0.76 6.72
N TRP A 130 15.83 -0.32 7.84
CA TRP A 130 14.94 0.84 7.92
C TRP A 130 15.59 2.19 7.59
N SER A 131 16.91 2.33 7.72
CA SER A 131 17.64 3.58 7.39
C SER A 131 17.55 3.92 5.90
N THR A 132 17.27 2.93 5.06
CA THR A 132 17.13 3.09 3.61
C THR A 132 15.66 3.22 3.15
N VAL A 133 14.71 3.18 4.09
CA VAL A 133 13.27 3.08 3.79
C VAL A 133 12.63 4.45 3.69
N THR A 134 11.91 4.66 2.60
CA THR A 134 10.91 5.70 2.44
C THR A 134 9.53 5.06 2.51
N ALA A 135 8.69 5.44 3.47
CA ALA A 135 7.30 5.02 3.53
C ALA A 135 6.40 6.09 2.91
N VAL A 136 5.46 5.67 2.05
CA VAL A 136 4.45 6.53 1.43
C VAL A 136 3.07 6.02 1.79
N ALA A 137 2.22 6.84 2.39
CA ALA A 137 0.87 6.44 2.80
C ALA A 137 -0.13 7.60 2.83
N ASP A 138 -1.43 7.35 2.81
CA ASP A 138 -2.48 8.37 2.81
C ASP A 138 -3.38 8.32 4.06
N HIS A 139 -3.17 7.34 4.94
CA HIS A 139 -4.06 7.05 6.06
C HIS A 139 -3.32 6.99 7.40
N ARG A 140 -3.98 7.44 8.46
CA ARG A 140 -3.44 7.44 9.83
C ARG A 140 -3.06 6.06 10.36
N ASP A 141 -3.66 5.02 9.81
CA ASP A 141 -3.38 3.64 10.20
C ASP A 141 -1.97 3.20 9.78
N ASP A 142 -1.35 3.95 8.87
CA ASP A 142 0.01 3.75 8.40
C ASP A 142 1.01 4.61 9.18
N TYR A 143 0.57 5.39 10.17
CA TYR A 143 1.47 6.20 10.99
C TYR A 143 2.59 5.38 11.68
N PRO A 144 2.35 4.18 12.24
CA PRO A 144 3.44 3.37 12.78
C PRO A 144 4.51 3.02 11.73
N LEU A 145 4.11 2.79 10.48
CA LEU A 145 5.02 2.50 9.38
C LEU A 145 5.82 3.75 8.97
N LEU A 146 5.13 4.87 8.81
CA LEU A 146 5.73 6.16 8.50
C LEU A 146 6.68 6.64 9.61
N GLU A 147 6.38 6.36 10.88
CA GLU A 147 7.25 6.71 12.02
C GLU A 147 8.51 5.83 12.09
N ARG A 148 8.46 4.62 11.54
CA ARG A 148 9.59 3.68 11.56
C ARG A 148 10.57 3.90 10.40
N ALA A 149 10.08 4.36 9.26
CA ALA A 149 10.87 4.62 8.07
C ALA A 149 11.84 5.79 8.25
N ALA A 150 13.00 5.73 7.57
CA ALA A 150 13.93 6.86 7.53
C ALA A 150 13.31 8.12 6.91
N ARG A 151 12.43 7.94 5.91
CA ARG A 151 11.70 9.02 5.26
C ARG A 151 10.22 8.71 5.21
N ALA A 152 9.38 9.69 5.50
CA ALA A 152 7.93 9.54 5.53
C ALA A 152 7.28 10.56 4.60
N VAL A 153 6.45 10.07 3.69
CA VAL A 153 5.64 10.90 2.79
C VAL A 153 4.17 10.57 2.97
N VAL A 154 3.36 11.60 3.20
CA VAL A 154 1.91 11.48 3.32
C VAL A 154 1.25 12.00 2.05
N VAL A 155 0.34 11.21 1.48
CA VAL A 155 -0.45 11.59 0.29
C VAL A 155 -1.83 12.06 0.77
N CYS A 156 -2.15 13.36 0.63
CA CYS A 156 -3.42 13.93 1.10
C CYS A 156 -4.13 14.74 0.00
N PRO A 157 -5.41 14.46 -0.30
CA PRO A 157 -6.12 15.20 -1.35
C PRO A 157 -6.61 16.60 -0.94
N GLN A 158 -6.90 16.91 0.34
CA GLN A 158 -7.44 18.25 0.70
C GLN A 158 -7.11 18.82 2.10
N GLN A 159 -6.76 18.05 3.15
CA GLN A 159 -6.40 18.65 4.47
C GLN A 159 -5.37 17.84 5.28
N GLY A 160 -4.22 18.48 5.51
CA GLY A 160 -3.44 18.46 6.75
C GLY A 160 -2.83 17.15 7.25
N VAL A 161 -1.54 16.95 6.98
CA VAL A 161 -0.63 16.31 7.95
C VAL A 161 -0.62 17.19 9.20
N SER A 162 -0.83 16.61 10.39
CA SER A 162 -0.84 17.43 11.62
C SER A 162 0.48 18.19 11.78
N SER A 163 0.43 19.40 12.35
CA SER A 163 1.62 20.23 12.60
C SER A 163 2.71 19.46 13.37
N ALA A 164 2.32 18.56 14.27
CA ALA A 164 3.23 17.66 14.98
C ALA A 164 4.00 16.69 14.06
N ARG A 165 3.42 16.26 12.94
CA ARG A 165 4.05 15.37 11.96
C ARG A 165 4.93 16.13 10.97
N VAL A 166 4.54 17.34 10.60
CA VAL A 166 5.44 18.26 9.88
C VAL A 166 6.69 18.55 10.71
N ARG A 167 6.54 18.75 12.03
CA ARG A 167 7.68 18.87 12.96
C ARG A 167 8.56 17.61 13.04
N LYS A 168 8.04 16.43 12.68
CA LYS A 168 8.81 15.19 12.55
C LYS A 168 9.46 15.03 11.16
N GLY A 169 9.46 16.08 10.33
CA GLY A 169 10.09 16.08 9.00
C GLY A 169 9.30 15.34 7.93
N TRP A 170 8.01 15.03 8.17
CA TRP A 170 7.20 14.33 7.17
C TRP A 170 6.83 15.27 6.03
N VAL A 171 7.00 14.77 4.80
CA VAL A 171 6.61 15.53 3.60
C VAL A 171 5.16 15.20 3.26
N SER A 172 4.38 16.22 2.88
CA SER A 172 3.03 16.03 2.35
C SER A 172 3.05 16.26 0.84
N VAL A 173 2.41 15.37 0.09
CA VAL A 173 2.19 15.53 -1.35
C VAL A 173 0.70 15.40 -1.64
N SER A 174 0.21 16.16 -2.62
CA SER A 174 -1.15 15.97 -3.12
C SER A 174 -1.09 15.08 -4.36
N PRO A 175 -1.97 14.07 -4.49
CA PRO A 175 -2.04 13.30 -5.71
C PRO A 175 -2.61 14.11 -6.88
N LEU A 176 -3.08 15.35 -6.67
CA LEU A 176 -3.43 16.26 -7.76
C LEU A 176 -2.19 16.93 -8.38
N GLN A 177 -1.02 16.82 -7.74
CA GLN A 177 0.24 17.39 -8.21
C GLN A 177 1.08 16.29 -8.88
N ARG A 178 1.30 16.41 -10.19
CA ARG A 178 2.08 15.44 -10.97
C ARG A 178 3.56 15.48 -10.60
N GLY A 179 4.20 14.32 -10.53
CA GLY A 179 5.65 14.16 -10.30
C GLY A 179 6.16 14.59 -8.92
N ARG A 180 5.28 15.10 -8.04
CA ARG A 180 5.71 15.78 -6.81
C ARG A 180 6.40 14.84 -5.83
N LEU A 181 5.98 13.58 -5.74
CA LEU A 181 6.65 12.60 -4.88
C LEU A 181 8.06 12.32 -5.41
N SER A 182 8.21 12.12 -6.72
CA SER A 182 9.53 11.87 -7.31
C SER A 182 10.48 13.07 -7.14
N GLU A 183 10.00 14.31 -7.29
CA GLU A 183 10.78 15.53 -7.03
C GLU A 183 11.25 15.63 -5.58
N VAL A 184 10.34 15.43 -4.63
CA VAL A 184 10.63 15.45 -3.18
C VAL A 184 11.69 14.43 -2.81
N LEU A 185 11.66 13.26 -3.46
CA LEU A 185 12.59 12.18 -3.20
C LEU A 185 13.91 12.33 -3.97
N ALA A 186 13.93 13.06 -5.09
CA ALA A 186 15.12 13.36 -5.87
C ALA A 186 16.00 14.47 -5.27
N GLY A 187 15.41 15.47 -4.62
CA GLY A 187 16.13 16.61 -4.03
C GLY A 187 16.80 16.36 -2.68
N ALA A 188 16.80 15.11 -2.21
CA ALA A 188 17.38 14.74 -0.93
C ALA A 188 18.36 13.62 -1.18
N ASP A 189 19.56 13.75 -0.61
CA ASP A 189 20.68 12.84 -0.81
C ASP A 189 20.20 11.38 -0.83
N LYS A 190 20.61 10.66 -1.88
CA LYS A 190 20.39 9.21 -1.95
C LYS A 190 21.06 8.61 -0.71
N PRO A 191 20.35 7.75 0.05
CA PRO A 191 21.02 6.95 1.07
C PRO A 191 22.08 6.05 0.42
#